data_AF-A0A946ESI5-F1
#
_entry.id   AF-A0A946ESI5-F1
#
_cell.length_a   1.000
_cell.length_b   1.000
_cell.length_c   1.000
_cell.angle_alpha   90.00
_cell.angle_beta   90.00
_cell.angle_gamma   90.00
#
_symmetry.space_group_name_H-M   'P 1'
#
loop_
_entity.id
_entity.type
_entity.pdbx_description
1 polymer ?
#
loop_
_entity_poly.entity_id
_entity_poly.type
_entity_poly.pdbx_seq_one_letter_code
_entity_poly.pdbx_strand_id
1 'polypeptide(L)'
;MKYHQPIRAVLFSTLAIVASLSVSESDANAASSAALACHSVVDLDERAFCQARTTGRKSYCHVINNKDGRLYCYAVVTRDTGYCARISDRDFKKQCRRDAR
;
A
#
# COMPACT_ATOMS: atom_id res chain seq x y z
N MET A 1 47.13 -1.16 10.88
CA MET A 1 45.78 -1.48 10.38
C MET A 1 44.92 -0.21 10.53
N LYS A 2 44.38 0.32 9.43
CA LYS A 2 43.51 1.51 9.44
C LYS A 2 42.07 1.06 9.77
N TYR A 3 41.36 1.76 10.65
CA TYR A 3 39.99 2.24 10.39
C TYR A 3 39.64 3.39 11.36
N HIS A 4 38.91 4.36 10.83
CA HIS A 4 38.76 5.73 11.32
C HIS A 4 37.29 5.96 11.78
N GLN A 5 37.12 6.69 12.89
CA GLN A 5 36.00 7.62 13.23
C GLN A 5 34.67 7.09 13.82
N PRO A 6 33.99 7.91 14.66
CA PRO A 6 33.65 7.51 16.04
C PRO A 6 32.22 7.91 16.48
N ILE A 7 31.65 7.24 17.49
CA ILE A 7 30.57 7.84 18.27
C ILE A 7 30.89 7.61 19.75
N ARG A 8 31.47 8.65 20.35
CA ARG A 8 31.90 8.68 21.74
C ARG A 8 30.69 8.68 22.67
N ALA A 9 30.79 7.81 23.66
CA ALA A 9 29.95 7.74 24.84
C ALA A 9 29.91 9.09 25.60
N VAL A 10 28.73 9.47 26.04
CA VAL A 10 28.45 10.36 27.18
C VAL A 10 27.40 9.61 28.01
N LEU A 11 27.76 8.73 28.95
CA LEU A 11 28.17 8.94 30.36
C LEU A 11 27.17 9.77 31.20
N PHE A 12 26.66 9.12 32.26
CA PHE A 12 26.05 9.63 33.51
C PHE A 12 24.51 9.63 33.68
N SER A 13 24.03 8.54 34.28
CA SER A 13 23.40 8.50 35.61
C SER A 13 22.15 9.35 35.90
N THR A 14 20.96 8.88 35.50
CA THR A 14 19.78 8.93 36.38
C THR A 14 18.90 7.71 36.11
N LEU A 15 18.57 6.98 37.17
CA LEU A 15 17.62 5.87 37.17
C LEU A 15 16.22 6.41 36.79
N ALA A 16 15.88 6.33 35.51
CA ALA A 16 14.51 6.46 35.05
C ALA A 16 14.31 5.55 33.84
N ILE A 17 13.45 4.57 34.03
CA ILE A 17 12.97 3.62 33.03
C ILE A 17 12.28 4.40 31.92
N VAL A 18 12.97 4.67 30.83
CA VAL A 18 12.36 4.80 29.51
C VAL A 18 13.31 4.14 28.51
N ALA A 19 12.96 2.92 28.11
CA ALA A 19 13.54 2.27 26.95
C ALA A 19 13.30 3.17 25.74
N SER A 20 14.30 3.97 25.35
CA SER A 20 14.28 4.77 24.13
C SER A 20 14.51 3.86 22.93
N LEU A 21 13.56 2.95 22.71
CA LEU A 21 13.30 2.35 21.42
C LEU A 21 12.90 3.48 20.49
N SER A 22 13.85 4.01 19.72
CA SER A 22 13.54 4.78 18.51
C SER A 22 12.99 3.80 17.48
N VAL A 23 11.74 3.35 17.66
CA VAL A 23 10.98 2.68 16.60
C VAL A 23 10.53 3.77 15.64
N SER A 24 11.06 3.69 14.43
CA SER A 24 10.65 4.51 13.29
C SER A 24 9.24 4.10 12.86
N GLU A 25 8.20 4.72 13.42
CA GLU A 25 6.81 4.48 13.02
C GLU A 25 6.27 5.67 12.21
N SER A 26 6.37 5.59 10.87
CA SER A 26 5.77 6.61 9.99
C SER A 26 5.03 6.11 8.75
N ASP A 27 4.95 4.81 8.47
CA ASP A 27 4.27 4.32 7.24
C ASP A 27 2.85 3.76 7.47
N ALA A 28 2.53 3.31 8.69
CA ALA A 28 1.23 2.72 9.00
C ALA A 28 0.10 3.76 9.14
N ASN A 29 0.42 4.96 9.62
CA ASN A 29 -0.58 6.00 9.88
C ASN A 29 -1.06 6.68 8.59
N ALA A 30 -0.18 6.85 7.60
CA ALA A 30 -0.52 7.46 6.30
C ALA A 30 -1.49 6.58 5.48
N ALA A 31 -1.27 5.25 5.48
CA ALA A 31 -2.15 4.30 4.82
C ALA A 31 -3.57 4.31 5.41
N SER A 32 -3.69 4.52 6.74
CA SER A 32 -4.98 4.63 7.44
C SER A 32 -5.74 5.90 7.05
N SER A 33 -5.07 7.06 7.06
CA SER A 33 -5.69 8.35 6.67
C SER A 33 -6.17 8.34 5.22
N ALA A 34 -5.39 7.74 4.33
CA ALA A 34 -5.71 7.70 2.92
C ALA A 34 -6.81 6.66 2.60
N ALA A 35 -6.94 5.57 3.39
CA ALA A 35 -8.08 4.66 3.30
C ALA A 35 -9.40 5.30 3.79
N LEU A 36 -9.33 6.20 4.79
CA LEU A 36 -10.49 6.98 5.24
C LEU A 36 -11.03 7.91 4.16
N ALA A 37 -10.16 8.45 3.29
CA ALA A 37 -10.58 9.27 2.16
C ALA A 37 -11.49 8.53 1.16
N CYS A 38 -11.44 7.19 1.13
CA CYS A 38 -12.30 6.37 0.27
C CYS A 38 -13.71 6.13 0.87
N HIS A 39 -14.01 6.53 2.11
CA HIS A 39 -15.31 6.24 2.75
C HIS A 39 -16.48 7.01 2.14
N SER A 40 -16.23 8.17 1.53
CA SER A 40 -17.26 8.95 0.83
C SER A 40 -17.70 8.33 -0.49
N VAL A 41 -16.97 7.32 -0.99
CA VAL A 41 -17.34 6.59 -2.20
C VAL A 41 -18.53 5.68 -1.91
N VAL A 42 -19.65 5.95 -2.58
CA VAL A 42 -20.92 5.25 -2.39
C VAL A 42 -20.88 3.85 -2.99
N ASP A 43 -20.35 3.73 -4.21
CA ASP A 43 -20.22 2.43 -4.87
C ASP A 43 -19.20 1.54 -4.15
N LEU A 44 -19.59 0.30 -3.88
CA LEU A 44 -18.81 -0.63 -3.06
C LEU A 44 -17.54 -1.09 -3.79
N ASP A 45 -17.64 -1.33 -5.11
CA ASP A 45 -16.54 -1.82 -5.93
C ASP A 45 -15.49 -0.69 -6.13
N GLU A 46 -15.95 0.53 -6.40
CA GLU A 46 -15.10 1.72 -6.49
C GLU A 46 -14.41 2.03 -5.15
N ARG A 47 -15.15 1.94 -4.04
CA ARG A 47 -14.57 2.13 -2.70
C ARG A 47 -13.50 1.10 -2.39
N ALA A 48 -13.78 -0.17 -2.69
CA ALA A 48 -12.81 -1.25 -2.49
C ALA A 48 -11.56 -1.04 -3.35
N PHE A 49 -11.72 -0.65 -4.62
CA PHE A 49 -10.59 -0.31 -5.49
C PHE A 49 -9.78 0.87 -4.96
N CYS A 50 -10.45 1.94 -4.51
CA CYS A 50 -9.81 3.10 -3.89
C CYS A 50 -8.96 2.65 -2.68
N GLN A 51 -9.53 1.87 -1.77
CA GLN A 51 -8.82 1.35 -0.60
C GLN A 51 -7.63 0.47 -1.01
N ALA A 52 -7.80 -0.40 -2.00
CA ALA A 52 -6.75 -1.28 -2.51
C ALA A 52 -5.56 -0.49 -3.05
N ARG A 53 -5.81 0.52 -3.88
CA ARG A 53 -4.77 1.35 -4.50
C ARG A 53 -4.06 2.23 -3.48
N THR A 54 -4.82 2.82 -2.57
CA THR A 54 -4.31 3.74 -1.58
C THR A 54 -3.48 3.05 -0.49
N THR A 55 -3.88 1.84 -0.10
CA THR A 55 -3.14 1.05 0.90
C THR A 55 -2.12 0.09 0.29
N GLY A 56 -2.13 -0.10 -1.03
CA GLY A 56 -1.37 -1.15 -1.71
C GLY A 56 -1.83 -2.59 -1.38
N ARG A 57 -2.96 -2.76 -0.68
CA ARG A 57 -3.41 -4.07 -0.20
C ARG A 57 -4.35 -4.73 -1.20
N LYS A 58 -3.84 -5.76 -1.88
CA LYS A 58 -4.63 -6.58 -2.83
C LYS A 58 -5.84 -7.28 -2.21
N SER A 59 -5.92 -7.42 -0.88
CA SER A 59 -7.06 -8.03 -0.18
C SER A 59 -8.37 -7.29 -0.46
N TYR A 60 -8.32 -5.97 -0.64
CA TYR A 60 -9.50 -5.18 -0.99
C TYR A 60 -10.00 -5.47 -2.41
N CYS A 61 -9.16 -5.95 -3.33
CA CYS A 61 -9.62 -6.36 -4.66
C CYS A 61 -10.57 -7.56 -4.61
N HIS A 62 -10.47 -8.43 -3.59
CA HIS A 62 -11.30 -9.63 -3.50
C HIS A 62 -12.79 -9.32 -3.34
N VAL A 63 -13.12 -8.22 -2.64
CA VAL A 63 -14.53 -7.85 -2.37
C VAL A 63 -15.22 -7.16 -3.54
N ILE A 64 -14.47 -6.77 -4.59
CA ILE A 64 -15.04 -6.20 -5.82
C ILE A 64 -15.87 -7.28 -6.50
N ASN A 65 -17.15 -7.02 -6.75
CA ASN A 65 -18.09 -7.99 -7.32
C ASN A 65 -17.86 -8.20 -8.81
N ASN A 66 -17.66 -7.13 -9.57
CA ASN A 66 -17.39 -7.22 -11.00
C ASN A 66 -16.07 -7.98 -11.26
N LYS A 67 -16.15 -9.09 -12.01
CA LYS A 67 -14.97 -9.93 -12.32
C LYS A 67 -13.85 -9.16 -13.02
N ASP A 68 -14.20 -8.37 -14.03
CA ASP A 68 -13.22 -7.62 -14.82
C ASP A 68 -12.64 -6.47 -13.98
N GLY A 69 -13.49 -5.80 -13.18
CA GLY A 69 -13.06 -4.78 -12.21
C GLY A 69 -12.10 -5.32 -11.15
N ARG A 70 -12.37 -6.53 -10.64
CA ARG A 70 -11.50 -7.23 -9.69
C ARG A 70 -10.14 -7.59 -10.32
N LEU A 71 -10.13 -8.11 -11.54
CA LEU A 71 -8.89 -8.39 -12.28
C LEU A 71 -8.10 -7.11 -12.55
N TYR A 72 -8.78 -6.03 -12.94
CA TYR A 72 -8.17 -4.71 -13.10
C TYR A 72 -7.54 -4.22 -11.78
N CYS A 73 -8.25 -4.33 -10.66
CA CYS A 73 -7.73 -3.98 -9.34
C CYS A 73 -6.44 -4.74 -9.01
N TYR A 74 -6.44 -6.07 -9.17
CA TYR A 74 -5.23 -6.87 -8.95
C TYR A 74 -4.09 -6.40 -9.84
N ALA A 75 -4.34 -6.19 -11.14
CA ALA A 75 -3.33 -5.74 -12.09
C ALA A 75 -2.66 -4.43 -11.65
N VAL A 76 -3.46 -3.43 -11.29
CA VAL A 76 -2.96 -2.08 -10.91
C VAL A 76 -2.23 -2.12 -9.58
N VAL A 77 -2.79 -2.79 -8.57
CA VAL A 77 -2.21 -2.84 -7.22
C VAL A 77 -0.91 -3.64 -7.19
N THR A 78 -0.82 -4.74 -7.93
CA THR A 78 0.39 -5.57 -7.97
C THR A 78 1.33 -5.24 -9.12
N ARG A 79 0.96 -4.29 -9.99
CA ARG A 79 1.66 -3.94 -11.25
C ARG A 79 1.91 -5.16 -12.16
N ASP A 80 0.95 -6.09 -12.16
CA ASP A 80 1.02 -7.33 -12.94
C ASP A 80 0.00 -7.33 -14.08
N THR A 81 0.49 -7.09 -15.29
CA THR A 81 -0.34 -7.08 -16.50
C THR A 81 -0.91 -8.46 -16.88
N GLY A 82 -0.44 -9.54 -16.26
CA GLY A 82 -0.99 -10.89 -16.41
C GLY A 82 -2.45 -11.01 -15.96
N TYR A 83 -2.89 -10.19 -15.00
CA TYR A 83 -4.30 -10.11 -14.62
C TYR A 83 -5.15 -9.49 -15.75
N CYS A 84 -4.64 -8.48 -16.47
CA CYS A 84 -5.35 -7.86 -17.59
C CYS A 84 -5.67 -8.84 -18.72
N ALA A 85 -4.84 -9.87 -18.94
CA ALA A 85 -5.07 -10.86 -19.99
C ALA A 85 -6.41 -11.61 -19.84
N ARG A 86 -6.90 -11.74 -18.59
CA ARG A 86 -8.13 -12.47 -18.21
C ARG A 86 -9.40 -11.61 -18.22
N ILE A 87 -9.29 -10.30 -18.43
CA ILE A 87 -10.44 -9.40 -18.58
C ILE A 87 -11.21 -9.78 -19.86
N SER A 88 -12.53 -9.85 -19.78
CA SER A 88 -13.37 -10.24 -20.92
C SER A 88 -13.53 -9.10 -21.91
N ASP A 89 -13.82 -7.89 -21.41
CA ASP A 89 -13.99 -6.71 -22.24
C ASP A 89 -12.68 -6.27 -22.91
N ARG A 90 -12.71 -6.02 -24.23
CA ARG A 90 -11.49 -5.72 -24.99
C ARG A 90 -10.93 -4.34 -24.71
N ASP A 91 -11.78 -3.33 -24.57
CA ASP A 91 -11.32 -1.96 -24.37
C ASP A 91 -10.89 -1.75 -22.92
N PHE A 92 -11.60 -2.39 -21.98
CA PHE A 92 -11.19 -2.42 -20.58
C PHE A 92 -9.88 -3.19 -20.38
N LYS A 93 -9.63 -4.26 -21.15
CA LYS A 93 -8.33 -4.94 -21.17
C LYS A 93 -7.20 -4.03 -21.63
N LYS A 94 -7.42 -3.21 -22.67
CA LYS A 94 -6.42 -2.22 -23.13
C LYS A 94 -6.16 -1.17 -22.05
N GLN A 95 -7.21 -0.66 -21.42
CA GLN A 95 -7.13 0.26 -20.29
C GLN A 95 -6.29 -0.33 -19.15
N CYS A 96 -6.61 -1.55 -18.72
CA CYS A 96 -5.86 -2.27 -17.69
C CYS A 96 -4.36 -2.35 -17.98
N ARG A 97 -3.99 -2.72 -19.22
CA ARG A 97 -2.57 -2.82 -19.62
C ARG A 97 -1.84 -1.49 -19.62
N ARG A 98 -2.55 -0.36 -19.66
CA ARG A 98 -1.97 0.98 -19.55
C ARG A 98 -1.76 1.35 -18.09
N ASP A 99 -2.77 1.09 -17.26
CA ASP A 99 -2.80 1.54 -15.87
C ASP A 99 -1.96 0.65 -14.93
N ALA A 100 -1.75 -0.62 -15.29
CA ALA A 100 -0.95 -1.57 -14.51
C ALA A 100 0.57 -1.48 -14.76
N ARG A 101 1.04 -0.50 -15.54
CA ARG A 101 2.47 -0.31 -15.88
C ARG A 101 3.16 0.67 -14.96
#